data_AF-A0A959DUW2-F1
#
_entry.id   AF-A0A959DUW2-F1
#
_cell.length_a   1.000
_cell.length_b   1.000
_cell.length_c   1.000
_cell.angle_alpha   90.00
_cell.angle_beta   90.00
_cell.angle_gamma   90.00
#
_symmetry.space_group_name_H-M   'P 1'
#
loop_
_entity.id
_entity.type
_entity.pdbx_description
1 polymer ?
#
loop_
_entity_poly.entity_id
_entity_poly.type
_entity_poly.pdbx_seq_one_letter_code
_entity_poly.pdbx_strand_id
1 'polypeptide(L)'
;MKSKTQCNIKTKLLIPFLLAITNILPKLVTAQFYPISMDEKLQQSSLIIEGKVVNKEAFRHDNHIYTKNQIKVIRAIKGDVTQGELVEVITSGGTLDDVTETWSHMPELTLNQHSFFFLRSASQSMYSGLNRNNAYEIYSGVQGIYSYSNDMSRTIYSQLESYRDVELFYKKIGMPEYASYTSLGANISTRNSSDDTCVIYNIRPVSNSLSDSIIDGIRTTNIQLDLYIKVSSGSFRLYNANLETYYNTTIFGTNVVANGKITSVKSAAFSPNYTLTLTDEASDKIKINLLGNSMTASSLQLIDTGYSYVARFTIEIIGWDGNSPLEWDELTVDSDKYSEEGTNVIRNFGCEDFKYGSCVDPKITNDSEMDNYIYAAGVGDYSAQTSDNILGKVTIKGSNFGISDGIHPPEGSRVEFPTEYLDVEKEYISPVNEEYLKWTNSEIIVRIPSTGYTNHGAELTNSATAVTGRLRVSVDEGVKKCNCSDRSSKNIDIKFSVRNQFSTSQDKLYRHYPLDLDGQGGYSYYFENDLNLVSFALDNFKEAMKIWRCTHGFNIKLGVNNYDPDNVGHVLVKFGQIPAGNSSSTIAVT
;
A
#
# COMPACT_ATOMS: atom_id res chain seq x y z
N MET A 1 -30.93 34.57 17.48
CA MET A 1 -32.00 33.71 18.05
C MET A 1 -33.20 33.52 17.09
N LYS A 2 -32.96 33.27 15.79
CA LYS A 2 -33.99 32.92 14.80
C LYS A 2 -33.40 31.92 13.78
N SER A 3 -33.33 30.62 14.09
CA SER A 3 -33.10 29.59 13.05
C SER A 3 -33.55 28.17 13.41
N LYS A 4 -33.90 27.88 14.67
CA LYS A 4 -34.24 26.50 15.10
C LYS A 4 -35.61 25.96 14.66
N THR A 5 -36.46 26.72 13.95
CA THR A 5 -37.87 26.33 13.76
C THR A 5 -38.20 25.63 12.42
N GLN A 6 -37.22 25.26 11.58
CA GLN A 6 -37.52 24.74 10.22
C GLN A 6 -37.07 23.30 9.87
N CYS A 7 -36.46 22.53 10.78
CA CYS A 7 -36.17 21.11 10.50
C CYS A 7 -37.24 20.22 11.15
N ASN A 8 -38.30 19.87 10.40
CA ASN A 8 -39.32 18.91 10.83
C ASN A 8 -39.65 17.96 9.67
N ILE A 9 -38.95 16.82 9.58
CA ILE A 9 -39.19 15.79 8.56
C ILE A 9 -40.30 14.87 9.09
N LYS A 10 -41.48 14.88 8.46
CA LYS A 10 -42.61 14.02 8.83
C LYS A 10 -42.48 12.65 8.17
N THR A 11 -42.12 11.63 8.94
CA THR A 11 -42.20 10.23 8.54
C THR A 11 -43.66 9.76 8.61
N LYS A 12 -44.25 9.35 7.47
CA LYS A 12 -45.51 8.58 7.46
C LYS A 12 -45.23 7.17 6.95
N LEU A 13 -45.37 6.23 7.86
CA LEU A 13 -45.31 4.79 7.65
C LEU A 13 -46.74 4.28 7.35
N LEU A 14 -46.94 3.55 6.23
CA LEU A 14 -48.06 2.63 6.06
C LEU A 14 -47.80 1.66 4.88
N ILE A 15 -47.63 0.39 5.24
CA ILE A 15 -47.56 -0.87 4.45
C ILE A 15 -49.00 -1.48 4.45
N PRO A 16 -49.45 -2.49 3.63
CA PRO A 16 -48.81 -3.34 2.60
C PRO A 16 -49.59 -3.51 1.27
N PHE A 17 -48.96 -3.97 0.18
CA PHE A 17 -49.53 -5.10 -0.59
C PHE A 17 -48.49 -5.86 -1.44
N LEU A 18 -48.63 -7.17 -1.33
CA LEU A 18 -47.99 -8.30 -1.99
C LEU A 18 -48.06 -8.23 -3.53
N LEU A 19 -46.92 -8.45 -4.21
CA LEU A 19 -46.69 -9.33 -5.39
C LEU A 19 -45.54 -8.79 -6.26
N ALA A 20 -44.67 -9.70 -6.69
CA ALA A 20 -43.54 -9.52 -7.62
C ALA A 20 -42.22 -9.00 -7.03
N ILE A 21 -41.64 -9.75 -6.07
CA ILE A 21 -40.18 -9.78 -5.88
C ILE A 21 -39.73 -11.22 -6.16
N THR A 22 -39.73 -11.60 -7.42
CA THR A 22 -38.86 -12.67 -7.93
C THR A 22 -38.22 -12.17 -9.23
N ASN A 23 -36.89 -12.18 -9.26
CA ASN A 23 -36.02 -12.01 -10.43
C ASN A 23 -35.79 -10.59 -10.99
N ILE A 24 -35.15 -9.67 -10.25
CA ILE A 24 -34.16 -8.76 -10.85
C ILE A 24 -33.04 -8.50 -9.83
N LEU A 25 -32.15 -9.48 -9.63
CA LEU A 25 -30.76 -9.13 -9.31
C LEU A 25 -30.16 -8.64 -10.63
N PRO A 26 -29.57 -7.44 -10.70
CA PRO A 26 -28.84 -7.03 -11.89
C PRO A 26 -27.66 -8.00 -12.05
N LYS A 27 -27.75 -8.92 -13.02
CA LYS A 27 -26.56 -9.56 -13.57
C LYS A 27 -25.71 -8.43 -14.11
N LEU A 28 -24.61 -8.13 -13.42
CA LEU A 28 -23.50 -7.37 -13.99
C LEU A 28 -23.18 -8.03 -15.34
N VAL A 29 -23.44 -7.32 -16.43
CA VAL A 29 -22.99 -7.75 -17.75
C VAL A 29 -21.49 -7.48 -17.81
N THR A 30 -20.70 -8.42 -17.29
CA THR A 30 -19.28 -8.56 -17.60
C THR A 30 -19.17 -9.61 -18.70
N ALA A 31 -19.22 -9.21 -19.96
CA ALA A 31 -19.02 -10.14 -21.07
C ALA A 31 -18.12 -9.51 -22.14
N GLN A 32 -16.81 -9.48 -21.88
CA GLN A 32 -15.79 -9.15 -22.88
C GLN A 32 -14.85 -10.33 -23.22
N PHE A 33 -14.91 -11.46 -22.50
CA PHE A 33 -14.09 -12.65 -22.75
C PHE A 33 -14.91 -13.94 -22.60
N TYR A 34 -14.61 -14.97 -23.40
CA TYR A 34 -15.09 -16.34 -23.16
C TYR A 34 -13.96 -17.20 -22.55
N PRO A 35 -14.24 -18.02 -21.53
CA PRO A 35 -13.21 -18.84 -20.88
C PRO A 35 -12.74 -19.97 -21.81
N ILE A 36 -11.41 -20.11 -21.95
CA ILE A 36 -10.78 -21.26 -22.61
C ILE A 36 -10.30 -22.22 -21.52
N SER A 37 -10.70 -23.48 -21.59
CA SER A 37 -10.41 -24.46 -20.55
C SER A 37 -8.92 -24.81 -20.47
N MET A 38 -8.43 -25.17 -19.27
CA MET A 38 -7.06 -25.64 -19.09
C MET A 38 -6.71 -26.85 -19.99
N ASP A 39 -7.63 -27.81 -20.13
CA ASP A 39 -7.42 -28.99 -20.99
C ASP A 39 -7.22 -28.59 -22.45
N GLU A 40 -7.97 -27.60 -22.94
CA GLU A 40 -7.80 -27.06 -24.28
C GLU A 40 -6.46 -26.33 -24.44
N LYS A 41 -6.08 -25.50 -23.46
CA LYS A 41 -4.76 -24.82 -23.45
C LYS A 41 -3.62 -25.84 -23.51
N LEU A 42 -3.70 -26.91 -22.72
CA LEU A 42 -2.71 -27.98 -22.70
C LEU A 42 -2.65 -28.75 -24.01
N GLN A 43 -3.80 -29.00 -24.65
CA GLN A 43 -3.86 -29.72 -25.91
C GLN A 43 -3.29 -28.89 -27.08
N GLN A 44 -3.65 -27.61 -27.15
CA GLN A 44 -3.35 -26.74 -28.31
C GLN A 44 -1.99 -26.04 -28.22
N SER A 45 -1.40 -25.95 -27.03
CA SER A 45 -0.04 -25.41 -26.88
C SER A 45 0.99 -26.46 -27.28
N SER A 46 1.87 -26.14 -28.23
CA SER A 46 2.99 -27.00 -28.61
C SER A 46 4.17 -26.88 -27.63
N LEU A 47 4.26 -25.76 -26.93
CA LEU A 47 5.29 -25.46 -25.94
C LEU A 47 4.65 -24.84 -24.69
N ILE A 48 5.05 -25.29 -23.50
CA ILE A 48 4.64 -24.70 -22.22
C ILE A 48 5.90 -24.53 -21.38
N ILE A 49 6.19 -23.29 -21.02
CA ILE A 49 7.40 -22.92 -20.28
C ILE A 49 7.05 -22.00 -19.11
N GLU A 50 7.83 -22.12 -18.04
CA GLU A 50 8.05 -21.03 -17.10
C GLU A 50 9.26 -20.23 -17.59
N GLY A 51 9.14 -18.91 -17.68
CA GLY A 51 10.22 -18.10 -18.21
C GLY A 51 10.15 -16.63 -17.81
N LYS A 52 11.27 -15.94 -18.05
CA LYS A 52 11.41 -14.50 -17.79
C LYS A 52 11.63 -13.74 -19.10
N VAL A 53 10.86 -12.68 -19.33
CA VAL A 53 11.05 -11.77 -20.47
C VAL A 53 12.35 -10.97 -20.26
N VAL A 54 13.37 -11.21 -21.07
CA VAL A 54 14.70 -10.60 -20.94
C VAL A 54 14.99 -9.52 -21.98
N ASN A 55 14.25 -9.51 -23.08
CA ASN A 55 14.40 -8.50 -24.14
C ASN A 55 13.09 -8.32 -24.92
N LYS A 56 12.89 -7.12 -25.47
CA LYS A 56 11.74 -6.76 -26.31
C LYS A 56 12.21 -5.90 -27.49
N GLU A 57 11.73 -6.20 -28.69
CA GLU A 57 12.03 -5.44 -29.90
C GLU A 57 10.77 -5.26 -30.74
N ALA A 58 10.38 -4.01 -31.00
CA ALA A 58 9.24 -3.70 -31.87
C ALA A 58 9.67 -3.66 -33.35
N PHE A 59 8.85 -4.18 -34.24
CA PHE A 59 9.10 -4.16 -35.68
C PHE A 59 7.80 -4.00 -36.47
N ARG A 60 7.90 -3.45 -37.69
CA ARG A 60 6.75 -3.26 -38.59
C ARG A 60 6.65 -4.42 -39.58
N HIS A 61 5.44 -4.95 -39.77
CA HIS A 61 5.14 -5.97 -40.77
C HIS A 61 3.71 -5.78 -41.28
N ASP A 62 3.49 -5.83 -42.60
CA ASP A 62 2.18 -5.63 -43.25
C ASP A 62 1.38 -4.43 -42.69
N ASN A 63 2.05 -3.28 -42.55
CA ASN A 63 1.56 -2.01 -41.98
C ASN A 63 1.22 -2.00 -40.48
N HIS A 64 1.34 -3.13 -39.77
CA HIS A 64 1.11 -3.22 -38.34
C HIS A 64 2.42 -3.29 -37.54
N ILE A 65 2.39 -2.84 -36.29
CA ILE A 65 3.49 -2.97 -35.34
C ILE A 65 3.31 -4.26 -34.54
N TYR A 66 4.39 -5.05 -34.47
CA TYR A 66 4.50 -6.23 -33.63
C TYR A 66 5.67 -6.08 -32.67
N THR A 67 5.64 -6.85 -31.59
CA THR A 67 6.75 -6.93 -30.62
C THR A 67 7.26 -8.36 -30.57
N LYS A 68 8.57 -8.53 -30.79
CA LYS A 68 9.31 -9.74 -30.50
C LYS A 68 9.76 -9.70 -29.05
N ASN A 69 9.38 -10.71 -28.27
CA ASN A 69 9.76 -10.87 -26.87
C ASN A 69 10.69 -12.07 -26.75
N GLN A 70 11.88 -11.88 -26.17
CA GLN A 70 12.78 -13.00 -25.88
C GLN A 70 12.56 -13.45 -24.44
N ILE A 71 12.14 -14.71 -24.28
CA ILE A 71 11.84 -15.32 -22.99
C ILE A 71 12.96 -16.31 -22.67
N LYS A 72 13.67 -16.07 -21.56
CA LYS A 72 14.63 -17.02 -21.02
C LYS A 72 13.90 -18.11 -20.28
N VAL A 73 14.04 -19.35 -20.74
CA VAL A 73 13.39 -20.54 -20.15
C VAL A 73 13.99 -20.78 -18.77
N ILE A 74 13.14 -20.79 -17.75
CA ILE A 74 13.49 -21.21 -16.39
C ILE A 74 13.19 -22.70 -16.24
N ARG A 75 12.05 -23.13 -16.76
CA ARG A 75 11.61 -24.52 -16.72
C ARG A 75 10.77 -24.87 -17.94
N ALA A 76 11.02 -26.03 -18.53
CA ALA A 76 10.17 -26.59 -19.58
C ALA A 76 9.14 -27.55 -18.96
N ILE A 77 7.87 -27.39 -19.32
CA ILE A 77 6.76 -28.25 -18.88
C ILE A 77 6.32 -29.15 -20.05
N LYS A 78 6.26 -28.58 -21.27
CA LYS A 78 5.91 -29.29 -22.50
C LYS A 78 6.73 -28.74 -23.67
N GLY A 79 7.20 -29.62 -24.54
CA GLY A 79 8.01 -29.30 -25.73
C GLY A 79 9.52 -29.48 -25.49
N ASP A 80 10.31 -29.33 -26.55
CA ASP A 80 11.74 -29.64 -26.58
C ASP A 80 12.57 -28.35 -26.47
N VAL A 81 12.70 -27.84 -25.24
CA VAL A 81 13.54 -26.68 -24.90
C VAL A 81 14.24 -26.92 -23.56
N THR A 82 15.41 -26.32 -23.38
CA THR A 82 16.23 -26.52 -22.19
C THR A 82 16.25 -25.29 -21.27
N GLN A 83 16.56 -25.50 -19.99
CA GLN A 83 16.72 -24.39 -19.05
C GLN A 83 17.84 -23.45 -19.52
N GLY A 84 17.55 -22.15 -19.53
CA GLY A 84 18.46 -21.09 -19.96
C GLY A 84 18.35 -20.73 -21.45
N GLU A 85 17.66 -21.54 -22.25
CA GLU A 85 17.41 -21.28 -23.67
C GLU A 85 16.52 -20.04 -23.87
N LEU A 86 16.67 -19.36 -25.01
CA LEU A 86 15.85 -18.19 -25.36
C LEU A 86 14.76 -18.60 -26.37
N VAL A 87 13.51 -18.40 -26.00
CA VAL A 87 12.34 -18.61 -26.85
C VAL A 87 11.82 -17.26 -27.35
N GLU A 88 11.64 -17.13 -28.67
CA GLU A 88 11.06 -15.93 -29.27
C GLU A 88 9.53 -16.01 -29.31
N VAL A 89 8.85 -15.05 -28.69
CA VAL A 89 7.39 -14.92 -28.67
C VAL A 89 6.96 -13.61 -29.32
N ILE A 90 6.15 -13.70 -30.37
CA ILE A 90 5.63 -12.54 -31.09
C ILE A 90 4.26 -12.16 -30.52
N THR A 91 4.06 -10.87 -30.23
CA THR A 91 2.79 -10.27 -29.82
C THR A 91 2.42 -9.12 -30.76
N SER A 92 1.12 -8.87 -30.94
CA SER A 92 0.65 -7.73 -31.74
C SER A 92 0.68 -6.44 -30.92
N GLY A 93 1.07 -5.33 -31.56
CA GLY A 93 1.28 -4.04 -30.91
C GLY A 93 2.72 -3.79 -30.46
N GLY A 94 2.95 -2.59 -29.94
CA GLY A 94 4.26 -2.10 -29.52
C GLY A 94 4.43 -0.61 -29.81
N THR A 95 5.62 -0.08 -29.51
CA THR A 95 5.99 1.31 -29.84
C THR A 95 7.20 1.29 -30.75
N LEU A 96 7.09 1.91 -31.93
CA LEU A 96 8.15 2.03 -32.93
C LEU A 96 8.11 3.43 -33.54
N ASP A 97 9.25 4.15 -33.55
CA ASP A 97 9.40 5.48 -34.14
C ASP A 97 8.29 6.48 -33.76
N ASP A 98 8.02 6.61 -32.44
CA ASP A 98 6.98 7.46 -31.83
C ASP A 98 5.51 7.08 -32.13
N VAL A 99 5.28 5.93 -32.79
CA VAL A 99 3.94 5.37 -33.01
C VAL A 99 3.72 4.19 -32.09
N THR A 100 2.69 4.26 -31.25
CA THR A 100 2.23 3.14 -30.43
C THR A 100 0.98 2.51 -31.06
N GLU A 101 1.01 1.19 -31.24
CA GLU A 101 -0.14 0.39 -31.68
C GLU A 101 -0.53 -0.59 -30.57
N THR A 102 -1.81 -0.62 -30.21
CA THR A 102 -2.36 -1.49 -29.17
C THR A 102 -3.50 -2.32 -29.71
N TRP A 103 -3.54 -3.61 -29.38
CA TRP A 103 -4.57 -4.53 -29.82
C TRP A 103 -5.40 -4.99 -28.60
N SER A 104 -6.70 -4.68 -28.59
CA SER A 104 -7.58 -5.13 -27.52
C SER A 104 -7.57 -6.65 -27.41
N HIS A 105 -7.53 -7.16 -26.18
CA HIS A 105 -7.54 -8.60 -25.85
C HIS A 105 -6.28 -9.39 -26.28
N MET A 106 -5.23 -8.71 -26.76
CA MET A 106 -3.92 -9.32 -26.99
C MET A 106 -3.00 -9.12 -25.77
N PRO A 107 -2.16 -10.10 -25.45
CA PRO A 107 -1.19 -9.97 -24.37
C PRO A 107 -0.10 -8.95 -24.73
N GLU A 108 0.14 -8.02 -23.82
CA GLU A 108 1.32 -7.17 -23.82
C GLU A 108 2.27 -7.64 -22.71
N LEU A 109 3.49 -8.03 -23.09
CA LEU A 109 4.49 -8.51 -22.12
C LEU A 109 5.35 -7.35 -21.62
N THR A 110 5.75 -7.38 -20.34
CA THR A 110 6.67 -6.38 -19.77
C THR A 110 8.07 -6.94 -19.61
N LEU A 111 9.09 -6.08 -19.68
CA LEU A 111 10.46 -6.49 -19.37
C LEU A 111 10.52 -7.03 -17.92
N ASN A 112 11.33 -8.06 -17.69
CA ASN A 112 11.45 -8.78 -16.42
C ASN A 112 10.21 -9.57 -15.96
N GLN A 113 9.13 -9.61 -16.74
CA GLN A 113 7.95 -10.42 -16.42
C GLN A 113 8.32 -11.89 -16.28
N HIS A 114 8.00 -12.48 -15.13
CA HIS A 114 8.14 -13.90 -14.83
C HIS A 114 6.77 -14.57 -14.84
N SER A 115 6.54 -15.52 -15.76
CA SER A 115 5.24 -16.16 -15.94
C SER A 115 5.36 -17.53 -16.58
N PHE A 116 4.28 -18.30 -16.54
CA PHE A 116 4.06 -19.44 -17.41
C PHE A 116 3.42 -18.98 -18.71
N PHE A 117 3.95 -19.48 -19.82
CA PHE A 117 3.51 -19.15 -21.17
C PHE A 117 3.04 -20.41 -21.88
N PHE A 118 1.78 -20.38 -22.32
CA PHE A 118 1.17 -21.40 -23.17
C PHE A 118 1.35 -20.98 -24.62
N LEU A 119 2.23 -21.68 -25.33
CA LEU A 119 2.75 -21.23 -26.62
C LEU A 119 2.37 -22.21 -27.72
N ARG A 120 2.06 -21.67 -28.90
CA ARG A 120 1.97 -22.43 -30.15
C ARG A 120 2.91 -21.83 -31.19
N SER A 121 3.29 -22.61 -32.19
CA SER A 121 4.07 -22.09 -33.31
C SER A 121 3.34 -20.92 -33.98
N ALA A 122 4.05 -19.83 -34.25
CA ALA A 122 3.46 -18.62 -34.80
C ALA A 122 2.78 -18.90 -36.16
N SER A 123 1.49 -18.54 -36.29
CA SER A 123 0.66 -18.87 -37.46
C SER A 123 1.27 -18.41 -38.79
N GLN A 124 1.35 -19.31 -39.78
CA GLN A 124 1.98 -19.03 -41.07
C GLN A 124 1.30 -17.88 -41.84
N SER A 125 -0.02 -17.72 -41.68
CA SER A 125 -0.83 -16.71 -42.35
C SER A 125 -0.75 -15.30 -41.75
N MET A 126 -0.60 -15.17 -40.44
CA MET A 126 -0.60 -13.85 -39.76
C MET A 126 0.76 -13.15 -39.81
N TYR A 127 1.85 -13.91 -39.98
CA TYR A 127 3.22 -13.38 -39.98
C TYR A 127 3.99 -13.74 -41.26
N SER A 128 3.27 -13.92 -42.37
CA SER A 128 3.81 -14.36 -43.67
C SER A 128 5.02 -13.52 -44.11
N GLY A 129 6.17 -14.15 -44.35
CA GLY A 129 7.38 -13.43 -44.78
C GLY A 129 8.35 -13.03 -43.65
N LEU A 130 7.99 -13.22 -42.37
CA LEU A 130 8.98 -13.18 -41.28
C LEU A 130 9.84 -14.44 -41.26
N ASN A 131 11.14 -14.29 -41.03
CA ASN A 131 12.03 -15.42 -40.70
C ASN A 131 11.68 -15.92 -39.29
N ARG A 132 11.05 -17.10 -39.22
CA ARG A 132 10.33 -17.60 -38.05
C ARG A 132 10.86 -18.93 -37.52
N ASN A 133 12.12 -19.23 -37.78
CA ASN A 133 12.73 -20.43 -37.21
C ASN A 133 12.58 -20.36 -35.68
N ASN A 134 11.74 -21.23 -35.13
CA ASN A 134 11.41 -21.33 -33.70
C ASN A 134 10.69 -20.11 -33.08
N ALA A 135 9.88 -19.38 -33.85
CA ALA A 135 9.03 -18.31 -33.31
C ALA A 135 7.66 -18.83 -32.84
N TYR A 136 7.23 -18.37 -31.66
CA TYR A 136 5.97 -18.76 -31.01
C TYR A 136 5.02 -17.57 -30.87
N GLU A 137 3.75 -17.88 -30.63
CA GLU A 137 2.74 -16.93 -30.16
C GLU A 137 2.00 -17.52 -28.96
N ILE A 138 1.37 -16.66 -28.17
CA ILE A 138 0.63 -17.07 -26.97
C ILE A 138 -0.72 -17.67 -27.39
N TYR A 139 -0.94 -18.93 -27.07
CA TYR A 139 -2.24 -19.56 -27.21
C TYR A 139 -3.23 -18.94 -26.22
N SER A 140 -4.50 -18.78 -26.59
CA SER A 140 -5.56 -18.18 -25.76
C SER A 140 -5.34 -16.72 -25.31
N GLY A 141 -4.43 -15.97 -25.96
CA GLY A 141 -4.19 -14.56 -25.68
C GLY A 141 -3.79 -14.31 -24.22
N VAL A 142 -4.38 -13.31 -23.57
CA VAL A 142 -4.11 -13.02 -22.14
C VAL A 142 -4.45 -14.18 -21.19
N GLN A 143 -5.32 -15.13 -21.61
CA GLN A 143 -5.67 -16.31 -20.80
C GLN A 143 -4.58 -17.41 -20.83
N GLY A 144 -3.59 -17.29 -21.72
CA GLY A 144 -2.47 -18.22 -21.86
C GLY A 144 -1.23 -17.81 -21.08
N ILE A 145 -1.30 -16.68 -20.39
CA ILE A 145 -0.26 -16.21 -19.47
C ILE A 145 -0.76 -16.46 -18.05
N TYR A 146 0.07 -17.15 -17.27
CA TYR A 146 -0.17 -17.33 -15.85
C TYR A 146 0.97 -16.70 -15.07
N SER A 147 0.66 -15.65 -14.32
CA SER A 147 1.64 -14.88 -13.55
C SER A 147 1.46 -15.13 -12.07
N TYR A 148 2.56 -15.14 -11.34
CA TYR A 148 2.50 -15.08 -9.89
C TYR A 148 1.90 -13.73 -9.45
N SER A 149 1.08 -13.72 -8.38
CA SER A 149 0.55 -12.47 -7.81
C SER A 149 1.66 -11.49 -7.38
N ASN A 150 2.82 -12.02 -7.01
CA ASN A 150 4.09 -11.35 -6.73
C ASN A 150 5.17 -12.45 -6.61
N ASP A 151 6.46 -12.08 -6.54
CA ASP A 151 7.59 -13.03 -6.51
C ASP A 151 7.57 -14.04 -5.35
N MET A 152 6.78 -13.78 -4.30
CA MET A 152 6.65 -14.64 -3.12
C MET A 152 5.31 -15.38 -3.07
N SER A 153 4.43 -15.12 -4.03
CA SER A 153 3.08 -15.66 -4.07
C SER A 153 3.06 -17.07 -4.62
N ARG A 154 2.47 -18.01 -3.86
CA ARG A 154 2.02 -19.31 -4.39
C ARG A 154 0.65 -19.21 -5.08
N THR A 155 0.03 -18.02 -5.12
CA THR A 155 -1.11 -17.75 -6.02
C THR A 155 -0.60 -17.39 -7.42
N ILE A 156 -1.14 -18.11 -8.39
CA ILE A 156 -0.90 -17.89 -9.81
C ILE A 156 -2.23 -17.59 -10.51
N TYR A 157 -2.25 -16.59 -11.37
CA TYR A 157 -3.47 -16.10 -11.99
C TYR A 157 -3.29 -15.81 -13.48
N SER A 158 -4.42 -15.83 -14.17
CA SER A 158 -4.61 -15.42 -15.55
C SER A 158 -5.90 -14.58 -15.63
N GLN A 159 -6.25 -14.05 -16.80
CA GLN A 159 -7.35 -13.08 -16.96
C GLN A 159 -8.71 -13.54 -16.37
N LEU A 160 -9.02 -14.84 -16.43
CA LEU A 160 -10.30 -15.42 -15.99
C LEU A 160 -10.14 -16.59 -15.01
N GLU A 161 -8.92 -16.96 -14.65
CA GLU A 161 -8.63 -18.13 -13.83
C GLU A 161 -7.58 -17.78 -12.77
N SER A 162 -7.73 -18.32 -11.57
CA SER A 162 -6.73 -18.18 -10.52
C SER A 162 -6.61 -19.50 -9.76
N TYR A 163 -5.37 -19.90 -9.49
CA TYR A 163 -5.05 -20.99 -8.59
C TYR A 163 -4.43 -20.36 -7.35
N ARG A 164 -5.12 -20.49 -6.21
CA ARG A 164 -4.57 -20.02 -4.94
C ARG A 164 -3.26 -20.73 -4.60
N ASP A 165 -3.13 -21.98 -5.06
CA ASP A 165 -2.03 -22.92 -4.83
C ASP A 165 -1.35 -23.27 -6.15
N VAL A 166 -0.09 -22.88 -6.30
CA VAL A 166 0.65 -23.09 -7.55
C VAL A 166 0.85 -24.59 -7.81
N GLU A 167 0.88 -25.44 -6.80
CA GLU A 167 1.00 -26.88 -6.93
C GLU A 167 -0.29 -27.53 -7.47
N LEU A 168 -1.45 -26.93 -7.20
CA LEU A 168 -2.68 -27.30 -7.91
C LEU A 168 -2.58 -26.94 -9.40
N PHE A 169 -1.97 -25.79 -9.71
CA PHE A 169 -1.70 -25.42 -11.09
C PHE A 169 -0.68 -26.37 -11.74
N TYR A 170 0.43 -26.71 -11.07
CA TYR A 170 1.44 -27.67 -11.53
C TYR A 170 0.85 -29.04 -11.81
N LYS A 171 0.00 -29.53 -10.90
CA LYS A 171 -0.79 -30.74 -11.13
C LYS A 171 -1.67 -30.60 -12.36
N LYS A 172 -2.36 -29.48 -12.51
CA LYS A 172 -3.26 -29.24 -13.65
C LYS A 172 -2.52 -29.17 -14.97
N ILE A 173 -1.31 -28.60 -15.02
CA ILE A 173 -0.49 -28.54 -16.24
C ILE A 173 0.33 -29.81 -16.48
N GLY A 174 0.19 -30.84 -15.62
CA GLY A 174 0.74 -32.17 -15.85
C GLY A 174 2.17 -32.37 -15.38
N MET A 175 2.65 -31.61 -14.39
CA MET A 175 3.99 -31.81 -13.84
C MET A 175 4.06 -33.11 -13.02
N PRO A 176 4.94 -34.07 -13.36
CA PRO A 176 4.92 -35.42 -12.78
C PRO A 176 5.08 -35.46 -11.26
N GLU A 177 5.94 -34.61 -10.70
CA GLU A 177 6.18 -34.52 -9.25
C GLU A 177 4.95 -34.07 -8.44
N TYR A 178 3.95 -33.47 -9.10
CA TYR A 178 2.70 -33.00 -8.48
C TYR A 178 1.48 -33.85 -8.85
N ALA A 179 1.66 -34.98 -9.55
CA ALA A 179 0.55 -35.82 -10.01
C ALA A 179 -0.34 -36.31 -8.84
N SER A 180 0.27 -36.65 -7.70
CA SER A 180 -0.41 -37.07 -6.48
C SER A 180 -0.80 -35.91 -5.55
N TYR A 181 -0.44 -34.66 -5.89
CA TYR A 181 -0.68 -33.52 -5.02
C TYR A 181 -2.18 -33.34 -4.76
N THR A 182 -2.52 -33.14 -3.49
CA THR A 182 -3.84 -32.74 -3.04
C THR A 182 -3.67 -31.48 -2.22
N SER A 183 -4.42 -30.42 -2.54
CA SER A 183 -4.38 -29.21 -1.73
C SER A 183 -4.66 -29.55 -0.28
N LEU A 184 -3.91 -28.95 0.66
CA LEU A 184 -4.12 -29.11 2.10
C LEU A 184 -5.47 -28.53 2.61
N GLY A 185 -6.38 -28.15 1.71
CA GLY A 185 -7.73 -27.71 2.06
C GLY A 185 -7.71 -26.40 2.83
N ALA A 186 -7.39 -25.30 2.17
CA ALA A 186 -7.54 -23.97 2.75
C ALA A 186 -9.00 -23.50 2.68
N ASN A 187 -9.86 -24.03 3.57
CA ASN A 187 -10.91 -23.21 4.15
C ASN A 187 -10.21 -22.18 5.05
N ILE A 188 -9.75 -21.07 4.46
CA ILE A 188 -9.39 -19.88 5.22
C ILE A 188 -10.63 -18.98 5.20
N SER A 189 -11.63 -19.35 6.00
CA SER A 189 -12.35 -18.33 6.75
C SER A 189 -11.30 -17.71 7.67
N THR A 190 -11.07 -16.40 7.53
CA THR A 190 -10.48 -15.52 8.56
C THR A 190 -10.17 -16.24 9.87
N ARG A 191 -8.95 -16.76 10.03
CA ARG A 191 -8.50 -17.16 11.37
C ARG A 191 -8.33 -15.88 12.17
N ASN A 192 -9.01 -15.82 13.31
CA ASN A 192 -8.92 -14.71 14.23
C ASN A 192 -7.47 -14.56 14.74
N SER A 193 -7.06 -13.29 14.82
CA SER A 193 -5.73 -12.74 15.06
C SER A 193 -5.18 -12.94 16.48
N SER A 194 -5.06 -14.16 16.98
CA SER A 194 -4.41 -14.40 18.28
C SER A 194 -3.54 -15.65 18.39
N ASP A 195 -3.44 -16.47 17.33
CA ASP A 195 -2.62 -17.69 17.27
C ASP A 195 -1.64 -17.70 16.09
N ASP A 196 -1.35 -16.56 15.47
CA ASP A 196 -0.47 -16.52 14.31
C ASP A 196 0.99 -16.85 14.70
N THR A 197 1.41 -18.06 14.33
CA THR A 197 2.81 -18.42 14.17
C THR A 197 3.45 -17.39 13.24
N CYS A 198 4.35 -16.56 13.75
CA CYS A 198 5.13 -15.59 12.97
C CYS A 198 6.60 -16.01 12.93
N VAL A 199 7.31 -15.73 11.85
CA VAL A 199 8.77 -15.80 11.83
C VAL A 199 9.36 -14.58 12.52
N ILE A 200 10.35 -14.80 13.37
CA ILE A 200 11.15 -13.79 14.05
C ILE A 200 12.58 -14.00 13.59
N TYR A 201 13.24 -12.94 13.13
CA TYR A 201 14.65 -13.00 12.77
C TYR A 201 15.51 -12.20 13.75
N ASN A 202 16.81 -12.50 13.78
CA ASN A 202 17.72 -11.85 14.69
C ASN A 202 19.12 -11.74 14.11
N ILE A 203 19.58 -10.50 13.91
CA ILE A 203 20.93 -10.19 13.47
C ILE A 203 21.76 -9.85 14.70
N ARG A 204 22.87 -10.57 14.91
CA ARG A 204 23.76 -10.40 16.07
C ARG A 204 25.17 -10.10 15.62
N PRO A 205 25.86 -9.12 16.24
CA PRO A 205 27.29 -9.02 16.06
C PRO A 205 27.98 -10.26 16.61
N VAL A 206 28.96 -10.77 15.88
CA VAL A 206 29.81 -11.87 16.34
C VAL A 206 30.81 -11.29 17.34
N SER A 207 30.87 -11.87 18.54
CA SER A 207 31.81 -11.45 19.58
C SER A 207 33.25 -11.42 19.06
N ASN A 208 33.96 -10.33 19.34
CA ASN A 208 35.36 -10.11 18.95
C ASN A 208 35.61 -10.15 17.43
N SER A 209 34.59 -9.85 16.60
CA SER A 209 34.73 -9.82 15.14
C SER A 209 35.14 -8.47 14.57
N LEU A 210 35.23 -7.44 15.41
CA LEU A 210 35.71 -6.12 15.02
C LEU A 210 37.18 -6.19 14.63
N SER A 211 37.48 -5.74 13.41
CA SER A 211 38.84 -5.58 12.93
C SER A 211 39.00 -4.24 12.24
N ASP A 212 39.99 -3.47 12.70
CA ASP A 212 40.29 -2.16 12.15
C ASP A 212 41.52 -2.23 11.25
N SER A 213 41.49 -1.45 10.19
CA SER A 213 42.62 -1.17 9.32
C SER A 213 42.65 0.32 8.99
N ILE A 214 43.85 0.85 8.76
CA ILE A 214 44.02 2.21 8.23
C ILE A 214 44.62 2.05 6.84
N ILE A 215 43.87 2.46 5.82
CA ILE A 215 44.30 2.45 4.42
C ILE A 215 44.22 3.90 3.94
N ASP A 216 45.32 4.44 3.45
CA ASP A 216 45.41 5.83 2.94
C ASP A 216 44.92 6.92 3.92
N GLY A 217 45.14 6.70 5.21
CA GLY A 217 44.73 7.64 6.27
C GLY A 217 43.26 7.57 6.66
N ILE A 218 42.49 6.66 6.05
CA ILE A 218 41.08 6.42 6.34
C ILE A 218 40.97 5.16 7.21
N ARG A 219 40.24 5.27 8.34
CA ARG A 219 39.95 4.13 9.20
C ARG A 219 38.83 3.29 8.58
N THR A 220 39.11 2.02 8.35
CA THR A 220 38.18 1.03 7.83
C THR A 220 37.98 -0.06 8.89
N THR A 221 36.75 -0.24 9.34
CA THR A 221 36.35 -1.22 10.36
C THR A 221 35.51 -2.32 9.71
N ASN A 222 35.86 -3.58 9.93
CA ASN A 222 35.06 -4.73 9.54
C ASN A 222 34.40 -5.35 10.77
N ILE A 223 33.12 -5.70 10.67
CA ILE A 223 32.36 -6.43 11.68
C ILE A 223 31.68 -7.66 11.05
N GLN A 224 31.62 -8.77 11.79
CA GLN A 224 30.83 -9.94 11.38
C GLN A 224 29.47 -9.95 12.08
N LEU A 225 28.43 -10.32 11.34
CA LEU A 225 27.05 -10.40 11.81
C LEU A 225 26.48 -11.79 11.51
N ASP A 226 25.80 -12.40 12.48
CA ASP A 226 25.07 -13.66 12.32
C ASP A 226 23.56 -13.41 12.27
N LEU A 227 22.89 -13.96 11.26
CA LEU A 227 21.43 -13.98 11.13
C LEU A 227 20.86 -15.29 11.64
N TYR A 228 19.85 -15.19 12.51
CA TYR A 228 19.06 -16.29 13.03
C TYR A 228 17.59 -16.10 12.70
N ILE A 229 16.83 -17.19 12.63
CA ILE A 229 15.36 -17.17 12.52
C ILE A 229 14.72 -18.18 13.46
N LYS A 230 13.52 -17.89 13.95
CA LYS A 230 12.66 -18.80 14.71
C LYS A 230 11.20 -18.52 14.39
N VAL A 231 10.28 -19.30 14.95
CA VAL A 231 8.86 -18.94 14.99
C VAL A 231 8.35 -18.61 16.40
N SER A 232 7.30 -17.80 16.50
CA SER A 232 6.65 -17.44 17.76
C SER A 232 5.97 -18.62 18.46
N SER A 233 5.39 -19.55 17.68
CA SER A 233 4.71 -20.76 18.15
C SER A 233 4.73 -21.85 17.07
N GLY A 234 4.66 -23.12 17.44
CA GLY A 234 4.60 -24.24 16.48
C GLY A 234 5.90 -24.48 15.71
N SER A 235 5.78 -25.08 14.52
CA SER A 235 6.89 -25.28 13.60
C SER A 235 6.38 -25.41 12.16
N PHE A 236 7.20 -25.00 11.20
CA PHE A 236 6.92 -25.17 9.77
C PHE A 236 8.21 -25.33 8.98
N ARG A 237 8.13 -25.83 7.75
CA ARG A 237 9.28 -25.88 6.84
C ARG A 237 9.36 -24.61 6.01
N LEU A 238 10.46 -23.87 6.16
CA LEU A 238 10.64 -22.60 5.48
C LEU A 238 10.82 -22.84 3.99
N TYR A 239 10.01 -22.23 3.14
CA TYR A 239 10.27 -22.29 1.70
C TYR A 239 11.12 -21.11 1.25
N ASN A 240 10.57 -19.90 1.39
CA ASN A 240 11.24 -18.65 1.05
C ASN A 240 11.09 -17.64 2.20
N ALA A 241 12.10 -16.78 2.36
CA ALA A 241 12.05 -15.63 3.24
C ALA A 241 12.71 -14.42 2.57
N ASN A 242 12.00 -13.30 2.57
CA ASN A 242 12.52 -12.00 2.20
C ASN A 242 12.59 -11.13 3.45
N LEU A 243 13.77 -10.60 3.75
CA LEU A 243 14.01 -9.66 4.85
C LEU A 243 14.60 -8.37 4.27
N GLU A 244 13.94 -7.25 4.49
CA GLU A 244 14.34 -5.93 4.02
C GLU A 244 14.66 -5.05 5.22
N THR A 245 15.87 -4.50 5.26
CA THR A 245 16.34 -3.71 6.40
C THR A 245 17.10 -2.49 5.93
N TYR A 246 16.82 -1.37 6.59
CA TYR A 246 17.47 -0.10 6.35
C TYR A 246 18.78 -0.02 7.14
N TYR A 247 19.71 0.80 6.65
CA TYR A 247 20.98 1.02 7.29
C TYR A 247 21.38 2.50 7.24
N ASN A 248 22.12 2.94 8.25
CA ASN A 248 22.59 4.32 8.31
C ASN A 248 23.64 4.57 7.22
N THR A 249 23.28 5.34 6.19
CA THR A 249 24.18 5.65 5.06
C THR A 249 25.36 6.55 5.43
N THR A 250 25.31 7.24 6.58
CA THR A 250 26.45 8.02 7.09
C THR A 250 27.57 7.09 7.56
N ILE A 251 27.20 5.96 8.18
CA ILE A 251 28.13 4.97 8.73
C ILE A 251 28.53 3.97 7.64
N PHE A 252 27.55 3.41 6.95
CA PHE A 252 27.76 2.32 6.00
C PHE A 252 27.95 2.83 4.57
N GLY A 253 27.84 4.13 4.27
CA GLY A 253 27.75 4.66 2.90
C GLY A 253 26.47 4.21 2.20
N THR A 254 26.32 4.47 0.91
CA THR A 254 25.17 4.03 0.13
C THR A 254 25.45 2.75 -0.64
N ASN A 255 24.40 2.03 -1.04
CA ASN A 255 24.45 0.81 -1.87
C ASN A 255 25.54 -0.19 -1.41
N VAL A 256 25.45 -0.64 -0.16
CA VAL A 256 26.49 -1.43 0.52
C VAL A 256 26.81 -2.76 -0.18
N VAL A 257 25.87 -3.33 -0.94
CA VAL A 257 26.12 -4.55 -1.72
C VAL A 257 26.87 -4.21 -3.00
N ALA A 258 26.33 -3.29 -3.82
CA ALA A 258 26.90 -2.91 -5.11
C ALA A 258 28.29 -2.28 -4.98
N ASN A 259 28.53 -1.55 -3.88
CA ASN A 259 29.82 -0.94 -3.56
C ASN A 259 30.79 -1.90 -2.85
N GLY A 260 30.44 -3.18 -2.71
CA GLY A 260 31.34 -4.21 -2.18
C GLY A 260 31.64 -4.09 -0.68
N LYS A 261 30.86 -3.33 0.07
CA LYS A 261 31.03 -3.16 1.52
C LYS A 261 30.61 -4.41 2.29
N ILE A 262 29.74 -5.24 1.72
CA ILE A 262 29.48 -6.59 2.21
C ILE A 262 30.38 -7.56 1.45
N THR A 263 31.39 -8.08 2.12
CA THR A 263 32.52 -8.80 1.47
C THR A 263 32.41 -10.33 1.54
N SER A 264 31.59 -10.87 2.44
CA SER A 264 31.40 -12.32 2.57
C SER A 264 30.02 -12.64 3.11
N VAL A 265 29.35 -13.62 2.48
CA VAL A 265 28.09 -14.19 2.92
C VAL A 265 28.24 -15.71 3.01
N LYS A 266 28.05 -16.30 4.20
CA LYS A 266 28.19 -17.75 4.42
C LYS A 266 26.94 -18.32 5.08
N SER A 267 26.18 -19.16 4.38
CA SER A 267 24.96 -19.79 4.90
C SER A 267 25.18 -21.28 5.27
N ALA A 268 26.05 -21.55 6.24
CA ALA A 268 26.50 -22.92 6.52
C ALA A 268 25.38 -23.87 6.99
N ALA A 269 24.29 -23.36 7.58
CA ALA A 269 23.20 -24.19 8.10
C ALA A 269 22.05 -24.44 7.11
N PHE A 270 21.89 -23.59 6.08
CA PHE A 270 20.83 -23.72 5.07
C PHE A 270 21.35 -24.23 3.71
N SER A 271 22.66 -24.16 3.47
CA SER A 271 23.29 -24.79 2.30
C SER A 271 23.29 -26.32 2.45
N PRO A 272 22.91 -27.10 1.42
CA PRO A 272 22.72 -26.70 0.01
C PRO A 272 21.27 -26.39 -0.39
N ASN A 273 20.31 -26.48 0.53
CA ASN A 273 18.89 -26.47 0.19
C ASN A 273 18.30 -25.08 -0.08
N TYR A 274 19.07 -24.02 0.16
CA TYR A 274 18.65 -22.64 -0.09
C TYR A 274 19.73 -21.85 -0.80
N THR A 275 19.30 -20.90 -1.63
CA THR A 275 20.12 -19.84 -2.19
C THR A 275 19.89 -18.57 -1.39
N LEU A 276 20.98 -17.99 -0.88
CA LEU A 276 20.98 -16.72 -0.18
C LEU A 276 21.48 -15.63 -1.11
N THR A 277 20.68 -14.59 -1.30
CA THR A 277 21.05 -13.41 -2.11
C THR A 277 20.87 -12.15 -1.29
N LEU A 278 21.84 -11.23 -1.44
CA LEU A 278 21.76 -9.88 -0.88
C LEU A 278 21.74 -8.90 -2.05
N THR A 279 20.80 -7.95 -2.03
CA THR A 279 20.67 -6.90 -3.05
C THR A 279 20.40 -5.55 -2.38
N ASP A 280 20.85 -4.46 -3.02
CA ASP A 280 20.40 -3.11 -2.64
C ASP A 280 19.02 -2.88 -3.26
N GLU A 281 18.01 -2.56 -2.45
CA GLU A 281 16.67 -2.15 -2.92
C GLU A 281 16.56 -0.63 -3.03
N ALA A 282 17.31 0.08 -2.18
CA ALA A 282 17.50 1.52 -2.24
C ALA A 282 18.91 1.88 -1.76
N SER A 283 19.27 3.16 -1.85
CA SER A 283 20.59 3.65 -1.44
C SER A 283 20.93 3.40 0.03
N ASP A 284 19.93 3.17 0.87
CA ASP A 284 19.97 2.99 2.32
C ASP A 284 19.25 1.71 2.78
N LYS A 285 18.91 0.81 1.85
CA LYS A 285 18.08 -0.37 2.12
C LYS A 285 18.65 -1.61 1.44
N ILE A 286 18.89 -2.66 2.21
CA ILE A 286 19.24 -3.98 1.69
C ILE A 286 18.07 -4.95 1.77
N LYS A 287 18.12 -5.94 0.90
CA LYS A 287 17.24 -7.10 0.88
C LYS A 287 18.05 -8.37 1.02
N ILE A 288 17.66 -9.20 1.97
CA ILE A 288 18.19 -10.53 2.24
C ILE A 288 17.12 -11.52 1.78
N ASN A 289 17.39 -12.24 0.70
CA ASN A 289 16.46 -13.19 0.14
C ASN A 289 16.99 -14.62 0.28
N LEU A 290 16.28 -15.43 1.07
CA LEU A 290 16.42 -16.87 1.15
C LEU A 290 15.41 -17.52 0.20
N LEU A 291 15.93 -18.16 -0.85
CA LEU A 291 15.13 -18.91 -1.81
C LEU A 291 15.38 -20.42 -1.62
N GLY A 292 14.33 -21.20 -1.39
CA GLY A 292 14.43 -22.66 -1.38
C GLY A 292 14.83 -23.21 -2.75
N ASN A 293 15.92 -23.98 -2.80
CA ASN A 293 16.45 -24.58 -4.04
C ASN A 293 15.65 -25.81 -4.50
N SER A 294 14.75 -26.31 -3.64
CA SER A 294 13.94 -27.49 -3.89
C SER A 294 12.54 -27.25 -3.34
N MET A 295 11.53 -27.71 -4.08
CA MET A 295 10.13 -27.68 -3.65
C MET A 295 9.72 -28.96 -2.92
N THR A 296 10.69 -29.84 -2.58
CA THR A 296 10.42 -31.06 -1.82
C THR A 296 10.43 -30.79 -0.32
N ALA A 297 9.30 -31.02 0.35
CA ALA A 297 9.12 -30.96 1.80
C ALA A 297 10.33 -31.35 2.63
N SER A 298 10.80 -32.57 2.43
CA SER A 298 11.85 -33.19 3.23
C SER A 298 13.21 -32.50 3.08
N SER A 299 13.42 -31.73 2.01
CA SER A 299 14.65 -30.97 1.76
C SER A 299 14.65 -29.57 2.36
N LEU A 300 13.49 -29.03 2.75
CA LEU A 300 13.38 -27.72 3.37
C LEU A 300 13.75 -27.77 4.86
N GLN A 301 14.33 -26.72 5.41
CA GLN A 301 14.67 -26.60 6.82
C GLN A 301 13.41 -26.45 7.67
N LEU A 302 13.28 -27.27 8.72
CA LEU A 302 12.26 -27.11 9.75
C LEU A 302 12.65 -25.96 10.67
N ILE A 303 11.76 -24.98 10.82
CA ILE A 303 11.88 -23.86 11.75
C ILE A 303 10.89 -24.07 12.88
N ASP A 304 11.36 -23.99 14.11
CA ASP A 304 10.55 -24.11 15.32
C ASP A 304 10.77 -22.89 16.24
N THR A 305 10.32 -23.00 17.48
CA THR A 305 10.44 -21.91 18.48
C THR A 305 11.89 -21.59 18.90
N GLY A 306 12.87 -22.42 18.52
CA GLY A 306 14.29 -22.20 18.72
C GLY A 306 14.95 -21.40 17.58
N TYR A 307 15.97 -20.60 17.92
CA TYR A 307 16.76 -19.88 16.92
C TYR A 307 17.58 -20.83 16.06
N SER A 308 17.23 -20.91 14.78
CA SER A 308 17.99 -21.54 13.72
C SER A 308 18.98 -20.56 13.11
N TYR A 309 20.26 -20.94 13.04
CA TYR A 309 21.29 -20.14 12.37
C TYR A 309 21.06 -20.14 10.85
N VAL A 310 21.10 -18.99 10.21
CA VAL A 310 20.89 -18.84 8.75
C VAL A 310 22.21 -18.61 8.04
N ALA A 311 22.87 -17.50 8.36
CA ALA A 311 24.07 -17.05 7.67
C ALA A 311 24.93 -16.08 8.49
N ARG A 312 26.19 -15.95 8.08
CA ARG A 312 27.13 -14.91 8.55
C ARG A 312 27.47 -13.95 7.42
N PHE A 313 27.47 -12.66 7.73
CA PHE A 313 27.89 -11.58 6.85
C PHE A 313 29.12 -10.86 7.42
N THR A 314 30.01 -10.37 6.56
CA THR A 314 31.05 -9.39 6.93
C THR A 314 30.71 -8.07 6.27
N ILE A 315 30.61 -7.00 7.06
CA ILE A 315 30.35 -5.65 6.57
C ILE A 315 31.50 -4.70 6.92
N GLU A 316 31.88 -3.90 5.94
CA GLU A 316 32.88 -2.86 6.00
C GLU A 316 32.25 -1.50 6.30
N ILE A 317 32.87 -0.78 7.23
CA ILE A 317 32.47 0.54 7.71
C ILE A 317 33.65 1.49 7.51
N ILE A 318 33.42 2.65 6.90
CA ILE A 318 34.48 3.62 6.59
C ILE A 318 34.26 4.87 7.43
N GLY A 319 35.28 5.31 8.17
CA GLY A 319 35.24 6.58 8.90
C GLY A 319 34.43 6.55 10.21
N TRP A 320 34.10 5.37 10.73
CA TRP A 320 33.46 5.24 12.04
C TRP A 320 34.40 5.63 13.17
N ASP A 321 33.91 6.41 14.12
CA ASP A 321 34.67 6.94 15.26
C ASP A 321 34.85 5.92 16.41
N GLY A 322 34.22 4.75 16.31
CA GLY A 322 34.23 3.71 17.34
C GLY A 322 33.26 3.95 18.50
N ASN A 323 32.55 5.08 18.50
CA ASN A 323 31.66 5.51 19.58
C ASN A 323 30.21 5.72 19.11
N SER A 324 29.99 5.94 17.80
CA SER A 324 28.66 6.07 17.21
C SER A 324 27.96 4.69 17.21
N PRO A 325 26.69 4.59 17.63
CA PRO A 325 25.98 3.32 17.59
C PRO A 325 25.86 2.82 16.14
N LEU A 326 26.11 1.54 15.92
CA LEU A 326 25.88 0.88 14.63
C LEU A 326 24.38 0.61 14.49
N GLU A 327 23.64 1.61 14.05
CA GLU A 327 22.18 1.54 13.89
C GLU A 327 21.81 0.95 12.53
N TRP A 328 20.93 -0.05 12.58
CA TRP A 328 20.18 -0.56 11.44
C TRP A 328 18.78 0.03 11.60
N ASP A 329 18.35 0.83 10.63
CA ASP A 329 17.10 1.59 10.74
C ASP A 329 15.90 0.63 10.70
N GLU A 330 14.79 1.07 11.29
CA GLU A 330 13.61 0.26 11.58
C GLU A 330 13.11 -0.56 10.39
N LEU A 331 12.65 -1.76 10.72
CA LEU A 331 11.96 -2.67 9.81
C LEU A 331 10.61 -2.12 9.41
N THR A 332 10.39 -1.94 8.11
CA THR A 332 9.03 -1.94 7.58
C THR A 332 8.51 -3.37 7.64
N VAL A 333 7.77 -3.71 8.69
CA VAL A 333 7.17 -5.04 8.93
C VAL A 333 6.32 -5.54 7.75
N ASP A 334 5.85 -4.62 6.90
CA ASP A 334 5.03 -4.91 5.72
C ASP A 334 5.82 -5.38 4.47
N SER A 335 7.14 -5.16 4.42
CA SER A 335 7.99 -5.65 3.32
C SER A 335 8.48 -7.08 3.55
N ASP A 336 8.68 -7.46 4.81
CA ASP A 336 9.26 -8.73 5.21
C ASP A 336 8.24 -9.84 5.12
N LYS A 337 8.50 -10.81 4.25
CA LYS A 337 7.52 -11.82 3.88
C LYS A 337 8.13 -13.20 3.85
N TYR A 338 7.40 -14.17 4.36
CA TYR A 338 7.77 -15.58 4.29
C TYR A 338 6.60 -16.43 3.80
N SER A 339 6.96 -17.60 3.30
CA SER A 339 5.99 -18.63 2.91
C SER A 339 6.38 -19.97 3.54
N GLU A 340 5.38 -20.63 4.11
CA GLU A 340 5.50 -21.99 4.64
C GLU A 340 5.21 -23.00 3.52
N GLU A 341 5.87 -24.15 3.56
CA GLU A 341 5.53 -25.25 2.66
C GLU A 341 4.02 -25.58 2.71
N GLY A 342 3.43 -25.76 1.53
CA GLY A 342 2.03 -26.21 1.40
C GLY A 342 0.99 -25.15 1.75
N THR A 343 1.39 -23.93 2.15
CA THR A 343 0.47 -22.83 2.45
C THR A 343 0.52 -21.72 1.38
N ASN A 344 -0.64 -21.18 0.98
CA ASN A 344 -0.72 -20.07 0.03
C ASN A 344 -0.67 -18.70 0.71
N VAL A 345 -0.32 -18.71 2.00
CA VAL A 345 -0.34 -17.53 2.83
C VAL A 345 1.05 -16.95 2.78
N ILE A 346 1.22 -15.85 2.04
CA ILE A 346 2.35 -14.97 2.29
C ILE A 346 2.04 -14.30 3.62
N ARG A 347 2.88 -14.57 4.60
CA ARG A 347 2.76 -13.95 5.91
C ARG A 347 3.79 -12.86 6.02
N ASN A 348 3.39 -11.73 6.58
CA ASN A 348 4.36 -10.76 7.07
C ASN A 348 5.11 -11.41 8.25
N PHE A 349 6.33 -10.96 8.53
CA PHE A 349 7.01 -11.28 9.79
C PHE A 349 6.23 -10.60 10.94
N GLY A 350 5.10 -11.18 11.33
CA GLY A 350 4.05 -10.50 12.10
C GLY A 350 4.18 -10.52 13.62
N CYS A 351 5.36 -10.80 14.16
CA CYS A 351 5.56 -10.74 15.61
C CYS A 351 6.78 -9.88 15.91
N GLU A 352 6.52 -8.67 16.38
CA GLU A 352 7.51 -7.88 17.10
C GLU A 352 8.18 -8.73 18.18
N ASP A 353 9.49 -8.96 18.06
CA ASP A 353 10.37 -8.87 19.21
C ASP A 353 11.83 -8.65 18.76
N PHE A 354 12.12 -7.41 18.37
CA PHE A 354 13.46 -6.86 18.56
C PHE A 354 13.42 -5.81 19.66
N LYS A 355 13.36 -6.27 20.93
CA LYS A 355 13.73 -5.40 22.04
C LYS A 355 15.22 -5.11 22.02
N TYR A 356 15.58 -4.00 21.39
CA TYR A 356 16.76 -3.23 21.81
C TYR A 356 16.32 -2.02 22.63
N GLY A 357 16.34 -2.18 23.95
CA GLY A 357 16.07 -1.12 24.91
C GLY A 357 14.61 -1.06 25.35
N SER A 358 14.38 -1.08 26.66
CA SER A 358 13.10 -0.66 27.21
C SER A 358 12.98 0.85 26.97
N CYS A 359 12.18 1.28 26.00
CA CYS A 359 11.54 2.59 26.11
C CYS A 359 10.54 2.53 27.28
N VAL A 360 10.20 3.68 27.83
CA VAL A 360 9.07 3.78 28.75
C VAL A 360 7.90 4.28 27.92
N ASP A 361 6.87 3.46 27.74
CA ASP A 361 5.72 3.84 26.91
C ASP A 361 5.17 5.20 27.37
N PRO A 362 4.86 6.12 26.42
CA PRO A 362 4.07 7.29 26.77
C PRO A 362 2.76 6.82 27.41
N LYS A 363 2.20 7.63 28.29
CA LYS A 363 0.93 7.30 28.92
C LYS A 363 0.01 8.49 28.92
N ILE A 364 -1.13 8.39 28.24
CA ILE A 364 -2.21 9.35 28.27
C ILE A 364 -3.06 9.08 29.51
N THR A 365 -3.41 10.13 30.26
CA THR A 365 -4.09 9.99 31.56
C THR A 365 -5.36 10.81 31.70
N ASN A 366 -5.61 11.77 30.80
CA ASN A 366 -6.76 12.67 30.88
C ASN A 366 -7.84 12.38 29.82
N ASP A 367 -7.98 11.12 29.38
CA ASP A 367 -8.99 10.71 28.40
C ASP A 367 -10.40 11.20 28.73
N SER A 368 -10.83 11.03 29.99
CA SER A 368 -12.14 11.46 30.46
C SER A 368 -12.33 12.97 30.47
N GLU A 369 -11.24 13.75 30.58
CA GLU A 369 -11.32 15.22 30.44
C GLU A 369 -11.50 15.58 28.96
N MET A 370 -10.75 14.93 28.06
CA MET A 370 -10.81 15.21 26.62
C MET A 370 -12.18 14.88 26.00
N ASP A 371 -12.84 13.80 26.46
CA ASP A 371 -14.18 13.33 26.02
C ASP A 371 -15.32 14.33 26.34
N ASN A 372 -15.11 15.30 27.24
CA ASN A 372 -16.13 16.30 27.60
C ASN A 372 -16.23 17.47 26.62
N TYR A 373 -15.38 17.52 25.60
CA TYR A 373 -15.27 18.64 24.69
C TYR A 373 -15.58 18.24 23.25
N ILE A 374 -16.17 19.17 22.53
CA ILE A 374 -16.32 19.10 21.08
C ILE A 374 -15.20 19.94 20.46
N TYR A 375 -14.54 19.36 19.47
CA TYR A 375 -13.40 19.95 18.79
C TYR A 375 -13.71 20.27 17.32
N ALA A 376 -12.83 21.07 16.72
CA ALA A 376 -12.78 21.32 15.29
C ALA A 376 -11.34 21.26 14.78
N ALA A 377 -11.14 20.68 13.61
CA ALA A 377 -9.84 20.60 12.96
C ALA A 377 -9.58 21.83 12.06
N GLY A 378 -8.32 22.24 11.96
CA GLY A 378 -7.88 23.35 11.09
C GLY A 378 -8.27 24.75 11.56
N VAL A 379 -9.05 24.89 12.63
CA VAL A 379 -9.30 26.19 13.26
C VAL A 379 -8.16 26.56 14.21
N GLY A 380 -8.08 27.83 14.63
CA GLY A 380 -7.06 28.31 15.58
C GLY A 380 -7.25 27.70 16.98
N ASP A 381 -7.01 28.46 18.04
CA ASP A 381 -7.31 27.95 19.40
C ASP A 381 -8.81 27.66 19.59
N TYR A 382 -9.65 28.41 18.88
CA TYR A 382 -11.10 28.27 18.84
C TYR A 382 -11.61 28.51 17.40
N SER A 383 -12.77 27.95 17.06
CA SER A 383 -13.52 28.34 15.87
C SER A 383 -13.93 29.81 16.00
N ALA A 384 -13.41 30.70 15.15
CA ALA A 384 -13.83 32.09 15.15
C ALA A 384 -15.33 32.17 14.78
N GLN A 385 -16.10 32.93 15.56
CA GLN A 385 -17.48 33.37 15.27
C GLN A 385 -18.66 32.40 15.48
N THR A 386 -18.51 31.30 16.23
CA THR A 386 -19.70 30.59 16.75
C THR A 386 -20.06 31.07 18.15
N SER A 387 -21.34 31.13 18.52
CA SER A 387 -21.77 31.42 19.91
C SER A 387 -21.23 30.40 20.93
N ASP A 388 -20.73 29.27 20.43
CA ASP A 388 -20.37 28.09 21.19
C ASP A 388 -18.86 27.89 21.31
N ASN A 389 -18.02 28.71 20.63
CA ASN A 389 -16.55 28.67 20.64
C ASN A 389 -15.96 27.24 20.70
N ILE A 390 -16.13 26.48 19.63
CA ILE A 390 -15.62 25.09 19.54
C ILE A 390 -14.10 25.09 19.61
N LEU A 391 -13.52 24.17 20.39
CA LEU A 391 -12.09 24.11 20.63
C LEU A 391 -11.32 23.63 19.38
N GLY A 392 -10.28 24.36 19.02
CA GLY A 392 -9.37 23.96 17.93
C GLY A 392 -8.06 23.32 18.39
N LYS A 393 -7.90 23.18 19.70
CA LYS A 393 -6.74 22.60 20.34
C LYS A 393 -7.16 21.59 21.40
N VAL A 394 -6.29 20.60 21.59
CA VAL A 394 -6.43 19.58 22.62
C VAL A 394 -5.28 19.71 23.62
N THR A 395 -5.59 19.48 24.89
CA THR A 395 -4.60 19.35 25.96
C THR A 395 -4.52 17.88 26.33
N ILE A 396 -3.35 17.28 26.15
CA ILE A 396 -3.05 15.88 26.45
C ILE A 396 -2.14 15.87 27.67
N LYS A 397 -2.54 15.18 28.75
CA LYS A 397 -1.76 15.05 29.98
C LYS A 397 -1.37 13.60 30.19
N GLY A 398 -0.17 13.41 30.71
CA GLY A 398 0.40 12.08 30.81
C GLY A 398 1.78 12.01 31.42
N SER A 399 2.51 10.99 31.02
CA SER A 399 3.91 10.78 31.38
C SER A 399 4.68 10.16 30.22
N ASN A 400 6.01 10.31 30.23
CA ASN A 400 6.94 9.75 29.24
C ASN A 400 6.68 10.27 27.81
N PHE A 401 6.34 11.55 27.68
CA PHE A 401 6.22 12.20 26.36
C PHE A 401 7.58 12.64 25.77
N GLY A 402 8.69 12.32 26.44
CA GLY A 402 10.04 12.63 26.00
C GLY A 402 10.55 14.01 26.44
N ILE A 403 11.82 14.27 26.13
CA ILE A 403 12.51 15.54 26.45
C ILE A 403 12.43 16.47 25.23
N SER A 404 11.77 17.61 25.39
CA SER A 404 11.56 18.63 24.37
C SER A 404 12.16 19.98 24.78
N ASP A 405 12.11 20.95 23.85
CA ASP A 405 12.43 22.36 24.11
C ASP A 405 11.30 23.13 24.86
N GLY A 406 10.23 22.43 25.23
CA GLY A 406 9.06 22.99 25.91
C GLY A 406 7.89 23.39 24.98
N ILE A 407 8.11 23.42 23.67
CA ILE A 407 7.10 23.84 22.68
C ILE A 407 6.93 22.78 21.60
N HIS A 408 8.03 22.36 20.98
CA HIS A 408 8.03 21.45 19.85
C HIS A 408 8.20 19.99 20.31
N PRO A 409 7.66 19.02 19.55
CA PRO A 409 7.94 17.63 19.82
C PRO A 409 9.45 17.34 19.76
N PRO A 410 9.96 16.39 20.56
CA PRO A 410 11.27 15.80 20.33
C PRO A 410 11.37 15.26 18.89
N GLU A 411 12.58 15.18 18.33
CA GLU A 411 12.80 14.61 17.00
C GLU A 411 12.15 13.22 16.88
N GLY A 412 11.42 12.96 15.79
CA GLY A 412 10.67 11.72 15.57
C GLY A 412 9.34 11.57 16.34
N SER A 413 9.13 12.37 17.40
CA SER A 413 7.91 12.35 18.22
C SER A 413 6.77 13.17 17.61
N ARG A 414 5.52 12.78 17.86
CA ARG A 414 4.33 13.46 17.29
C ARG A 414 3.02 13.08 17.98
N VAL A 415 2.04 13.97 17.88
CA VAL A 415 0.63 13.65 18.14
C VAL A 415 -0.04 13.31 16.81
N GLU A 416 -0.83 12.25 16.82
CA GLU A 416 -1.46 11.67 15.65
C GLU A 416 -2.98 11.59 15.83
N PHE A 417 -3.69 12.12 14.84
CA PHE A 417 -5.15 12.14 14.79
C PHE A 417 -5.64 11.22 13.69
N PRO A 418 -6.72 10.45 13.90
CA PRO A 418 -7.23 9.57 12.85
C PRO A 418 -7.74 10.38 11.65
N THR A 419 -7.70 9.78 10.46
CA THR A 419 -8.16 10.38 9.20
C THR A 419 -9.33 9.60 8.60
N GLU A 420 -9.86 10.10 7.49
CA GLU A 420 -10.87 9.44 6.67
C GLU A 420 -10.35 8.26 5.82
N TYR A 421 -9.03 8.05 5.77
CA TYR A 421 -8.44 7.05 4.89
C TYR A 421 -8.53 5.63 5.48
N LEU A 422 -8.79 4.66 4.61
CA LEU A 422 -8.77 3.22 4.93
C LEU A 422 -7.38 2.58 4.74
N ASP A 423 -6.42 3.37 4.26
CA ASP A 423 -5.03 3.00 4.05
C ASP A 423 -4.28 3.09 5.39
N VAL A 424 -3.63 2.00 5.80
CA VAL A 424 -2.94 1.91 7.09
C VAL A 424 -1.82 2.94 7.23
N GLU A 425 -1.15 3.31 6.13
CA GLU A 425 -0.09 4.32 6.12
C GLU A 425 -0.63 5.75 6.26
N LYS A 426 -1.93 5.95 6.01
CA LYS A 426 -2.61 7.25 6.06
C LYS A 426 -3.70 7.31 7.11
N GLU A 427 -3.81 6.28 7.95
CA GLU A 427 -4.80 6.18 9.03
C GLU A 427 -4.69 7.36 10.00
N TYR A 428 -3.49 7.94 10.16
CA TYR A 428 -3.24 9.09 11.03
C TYR A 428 -2.61 10.29 10.31
N ILE A 429 -2.95 11.48 10.78
CA ILE A 429 -2.34 12.75 10.41
C ILE A 429 -1.73 13.42 11.65
N SER A 430 -0.52 13.94 11.49
CA SER A 430 0.22 14.67 12.52
C SER A 430 0.27 16.16 12.19
N PRO A 431 0.11 17.06 13.17
CA PRO A 431 0.27 18.49 12.97
C PRO A 431 1.69 18.86 12.52
N VAL A 432 1.80 19.96 11.78
CA VAL A 432 3.09 20.59 11.49
C VAL A 432 3.66 21.25 12.75
N ASN A 433 4.98 21.50 12.80
CA ASN A 433 5.68 21.95 14.00
C ASN A 433 5.09 23.23 14.62
N GLU A 434 4.65 24.20 13.81
CA GLU A 434 4.07 25.46 14.30
C GLU A 434 2.69 25.31 14.97
N GLU A 435 2.03 24.15 14.83
CA GLU A 435 0.73 23.86 15.46
C GLU A 435 0.86 23.30 16.88
N TYR A 436 2.07 22.97 17.32
CA TYR A 436 2.37 22.63 18.70
C TYR A 436 2.53 23.91 19.53
N LEU A 437 1.72 24.04 20.58
CA LEU A 437 1.73 25.19 21.48
C LEU A 437 2.54 24.91 22.75
N LYS A 438 2.65 23.64 23.11
CA LYS A 438 3.41 23.14 24.23
C LYS A 438 3.69 21.66 24.02
N TRP A 439 4.92 21.24 24.30
CA TRP A 439 5.25 19.84 24.46
C TRP A 439 6.21 19.72 25.64
N THR A 440 5.85 18.91 26.63
CA THR A 440 6.68 18.58 27.79
C THR A 440 6.47 17.11 28.12
N ASN A 441 7.33 16.55 28.97
CA ASN A 441 7.25 15.13 29.34
C ASN A 441 5.90 14.71 29.98
N SER A 442 5.06 15.65 30.43
CA SER A 442 3.77 15.35 31.07
C SER A 442 2.56 16.10 30.50
N GLU A 443 2.77 17.03 29.57
CA GLU A 443 1.69 17.83 29.00
C GLU A 443 2.03 18.26 27.57
N ILE A 444 1.11 18.00 26.65
CA ILE A 444 1.14 18.44 25.26
C ILE A 444 -0.10 19.31 25.00
N ILE A 445 0.08 20.46 24.37
CA ILE A 445 -1.00 21.29 23.85
C ILE A 445 -0.76 21.48 22.37
N VAL A 446 -1.70 20.99 21.56
CA VAL A 446 -1.55 20.97 20.11
C VAL A 446 -2.86 21.31 19.44
N ARG A 447 -2.77 22.02 18.31
CA ARG A 447 -3.93 22.30 17.47
C ARG A 447 -4.26 21.12 16.58
N ILE A 448 -5.55 20.90 16.35
CA ILE A 448 -6.04 19.74 15.62
C ILE A 448 -5.89 20.01 14.11
N PRO A 449 -5.18 19.16 13.37
CA PRO A 449 -4.74 19.48 12.01
C PRO A 449 -5.82 19.19 10.97
N SER A 450 -5.90 20.05 9.95
CA SER A 450 -6.62 19.77 8.69
C SER A 450 -5.67 19.50 7.51
N THR A 451 -4.38 19.57 7.78
CA THR A 451 -3.23 19.35 6.89
C THR A 451 -2.02 19.13 7.80
N GLY A 452 -1.06 18.35 7.34
CA GLY A 452 0.04 17.90 8.16
C GLY A 452 0.73 16.70 7.55
N TYR A 453 1.34 15.87 8.38
CA TYR A 453 2.12 14.73 7.94
C TYR A 453 1.35 13.41 8.13
N THR A 454 1.26 12.60 7.07
CA THR A 454 0.85 11.20 7.09
C THR A 454 2.07 10.28 7.03
N ASN A 455 1.87 8.96 6.97
CA ASN A 455 2.93 7.96 6.94
C ASN A 455 3.96 8.18 8.07
N HIS A 456 3.45 8.23 9.31
CA HIS A 456 4.28 8.40 10.51
C HIS A 456 5.17 9.65 10.52
N GLY A 457 4.78 10.72 9.83
CA GLY A 457 5.55 11.96 9.77
C GLY A 457 6.36 12.14 8.49
N ALA A 458 6.39 11.14 7.59
CA ALA A 458 7.21 11.16 6.39
C ALA A 458 6.61 11.96 5.23
N GLU A 459 5.27 12.01 5.11
CA GLU A 459 4.61 12.58 3.93
C GLU A 459 3.74 13.78 4.30
N LEU A 460 4.14 14.97 3.86
CA LEU A 460 3.27 16.15 3.98
C LEU A 460 2.09 16.06 3.01
N THR A 461 0.87 16.27 3.51
CA THR A 461 -0.35 16.20 2.72
C THR A 461 -1.33 17.34 3.02
N ASN A 462 -1.99 17.82 1.96
CA ASN A 462 -3.12 18.74 2.01
C ASN A 462 -4.46 18.00 1.83
N SER A 463 -4.45 16.68 1.73
CA SER A 463 -5.61 15.85 1.37
C SER A 463 -6.17 15.05 2.53
N ALA A 464 -5.43 14.93 3.65
CA ALA A 464 -5.89 14.30 4.88
C ALA A 464 -6.41 15.32 5.89
N THR A 465 -7.42 14.96 6.68
CA THR A 465 -7.93 15.80 7.77
C THR A 465 -8.16 14.97 9.03
N ALA A 466 -7.97 15.57 10.20
CA ALA A 466 -8.31 14.90 11.45
C ALA A 466 -9.83 14.67 11.56
N VAL A 467 -10.25 13.44 11.88
CA VAL A 467 -11.65 13.04 12.09
C VAL A 467 -11.86 12.50 13.51
N THR A 468 -13.12 12.35 13.92
CA THR A 468 -13.48 11.76 15.22
C THR A 468 -12.87 10.38 15.39
N GLY A 469 -12.17 10.16 16.50
CA GLY A 469 -11.57 8.87 16.83
C GLY A 469 -10.57 8.98 17.97
N ARG A 470 -9.80 7.91 18.21
CA ARG A 470 -8.78 7.90 19.27
C ARG A 470 -7.50 8.53 18.76
N LEU A 471 -7.00 9.53 19.47
CA LEU A 471 -5.71 10.12 19.16
C LEU A 471 -4.58 9.22 19.67
N ARG A 472 -3.40 9.35 19.07
CA ARG A 472 -2.19 8.63 19.45
C ARG A 472 -1.08 9.63 19.78
N VAL A 473 -0.29 9.36 20.81
CA VAL A 473 0.99 10.04 21.06
C VAL A 473 2.09 9.04 20.79
N SER A 474 3.00 9.39 19.88
CA SER A 474 4.16 8.59 19.54
C SER A 474 5.42 9.34 19.95
N VAL A 475 6.31 8.69 20.69
CA VAL A 475 7.54 9.29 21.20
C VAL A 475 8.73 8.52 20.66
N ASP A 476 9.74 9.28 20.25
CA ASP A 476 11.03 8.78 19.82
C ASP A 476 12.11 9.43 20.70
N GLU A 477 12.87 8.62 21.45
CA GLU A 477 13.87 9.10 22.41
C GLU A 477 15.29 9.08 21.80
N GLY A 478 15.53 9.91 20.79
CA GLY A 478 16.87 10.18 20.28
C GLY A 478 17.67 8.93 19.90
N VAL A 479 18.84 8.71 20.54
CA VAL A 479 19.88 7.67 20.24
C VAL A 479 19.37 6.22 20.27
N LYS A 480 18.07 6.02 20.51
CA LYS A 480 17.35 4.79 20.22
C LYS A 480 16.02 5.16 19.59
N LYS A 481 15.92 4.97 18.28
CA LYS A 481 14.61 4.89 17.62
C LYS A 481 13.83 3.74 18.26
N CYS A 482 12.87 4.10 19.09
CA CYS A 482 11.94 3.17 19.71
C CYS A 482 10.56 3.72 19.44
N ASN A 483 9.81 3.11 18.52
CA ASN A 483 8.46 3.53 18.15
C ASN A 483 7.47 3.20 19.29
N CYS A 484 7.49 4.00 20.36
CA CYS A 484 6.66 3.78 21.54
C CYS A 484 5.47 4.73 21.51
N SER A 485 4.27 4.18 21.67
CA SER A 485 3.04 4.96 21.50
C SER A 485 1.96 4.55 22.48
N ASP A 486 1.08 5.50 22.78
CA ASP A 486 -0.14 5.25 23.54
C ASP A 486 -1.32 5.93 22.86
N ARG A 487 -2.50 5.32 23.01
CA ARG A 487 -3.73 5.76 22.38
C ARG A 487 -4.72 6.20 23.45
N SER A 488 -5.44 7.28 23.17
CA SER A 488 -6.50 7.71 24.05
C SER A 488 -7.54 6.59 24.21
N SER A 489 -7.99 6.31 25.43
CA SER A 489 -9.00 5.28 25.67
C SER A 489 -10.40 5.69 25.18
N LYS A 490 -10.61 6.99 24.98
CA LYS A 490 -11.83 7.63 24.47
C LYS A 490 -11.58 8.30 23.12
N ASN A 491 -12.66 8.49 22.36
CA ASN A 491 -12.59 9.25 21.12
C ASN A 491 -12.58 10.74 21.46
N ILE A 492 -11.82 11.52 20.70
CA ILE A 492 -12.08 12.95 20.61
C ILE A 492 -13.18 13.20 19.58
N ASP A 493 -14.15 14.04 19.92
CA ASP A 493 -15.26 14.37 19.02
C ASP A 493 -14.92 15.59 18.15
N ILE A 494 -14.56 15.36 16.88
CA ILE A 494 -14.26 16.41 15.91
C ILE A 494 -15.51 16.66 15.07
N LYS A 495 -16.16 17.80 15.32
CA LYS A 495 -17.45 18.15 14.70
C LYS A 495 -17.31 18.60 13.25
N PHE A 496 -16.23 19.29 12.91
CA PHE A 496 -15.93 19.74 11.55
C PHE A 496 -14.43 20.03 11.37
N SER A 497 -14.01 20.15 10.12
CA SER A 497 -12.65 20.55 9.73
C SER A 497 -12.69 21.74 8.77
N VAL A 498 -11.76 22.68 8.91
CA VAL A 498 -11.52 23.77 7.96
C VAL A 498 -10.22 23.51 7.24
N ARG A 499 -10.27 23.29 5.93
CA ARG A 499 -9.10 22.92 5.14
C ARG A 499 -8.10 24.08 5.02
N ASN A 500 -6.96 23.95 5.67
CA ASN A 500 -5.82 24.86 5.54
C ASN A 500 -4.86 24.44 4.42
N GLN A 501 -3.93 25.32 4.08
CA GLN A 501 -2.89 25.07 3.09
C GLN A 501 -1.51 25.22 3.71
N PHE A 502 -0.63 24.26 3.49
CA PHE A 502 0.79 24.38 3.83
C PHE A 502 1.63 24.82 2.62
N SER A 503 2.52 25.80 2.80
CA SER A 503 3.50 26.20 1.79
C SER A 503 4.87 25.61 2.12
N THR A 504 5.30 24.63 1.33
CA THR A 504 6.62 23.99 1.48
C THR A 504 7.78 24.95 1.27
N SER A 505 7.60 25.96 0.41
CA SER A 505 8.63 26.97 0.12
C SER A 505 8.93 27.92 1.29
N GLN A 506 7.98 28.09 2.20
CA GLN A 506 8.08 29.01 3.34
C GLN A 506 7.98 28.29 4.68
N ASP A 507 7.81 26.96 4.65
CA ASP A 507 7.60 26.11 5.82
C ASP A 507 6.49 26.67 6.74
N LYS A 508 5.34 27.01 6.13
CA LYS A 508 4.29 27.79 6.79
C LYS A 508 2.88 27.37 6.43
N LEU A 509 2.03 27.28 7.45
CA LEU A 509 0.60 27.01 7.40
C LEU A 509 -0.19 28.30 7.20
N TYR A 510 -1.05 28.27 6.20
CA TYR A 510 -2.02 29.30 5.89
C TYR A 510 -3.41 28.81 6.29
N ARG A 511 -3.99 29.51 7.28
CA ARG A 511 -5.34 29.23 7.75
C ARG A 511 -6.37 29.88 6.86
N HIS A 512 -7.36 29.08 6.44
CA HIS A 512 -8.51 29.63 5.75
C HIS A 512 -9.56 30.06 6.78
N TYR A 513 -9.99 31.31 6.66
CA TYR A 513 -11.12 31.82 7.42
C TYR A 513 -12.28 32.02 6.45
N PRO A 514 -13.37 31.24 6.57
CA PRO A 514 -14.57 31.55 5.80
C PRO A 514 -15.05 32.96 6.17
N LEU A 515 -15.25 33.80 5.16
CA LEU A 515 -15.68 35.19 5.35
C LEU A 515 -17.22 35.25 5.40
N ASP A 516 -17.74 35.87 6.45
CA ASP A 516 -19.15 36.24 6.55
C ASP A 516 -19.36 37.64 5.94
N LEU A 517 -19.38 37.71 4.62
CA LEU A 517 -19.47 38.98 3.88
C LEU A 517 -20.84 39.68 4.02
N ASP A 518 -21.91 38.93 4.29
CA ASP A 518 -23.28 39.45 4.37
C ASP A 518 -23.85 39.51 5.80
N GLY A 519 -23.07 39.08 6.80
CA GLY A 519 -23.46 39.05 8.21
C GLY A 519 -24.50 37.99 8.56
N GLN A 520 -24.81 37.09 7.61
CA GLN A 520 -25.76 35.99 7.79
C GLN A 520 -25.04 34.63 7.81
N GLY A 521 -23.79 34.56 7.37
CA GLY A 521 -22.97 33.37 7.21
C GLY A 521 -23.45 32.45 6.09
N GLY A 522 -22.54 31.61 5.56
CA GLY A 522 -22.87 30.53 4.63
C GLY A 522 -22.79 30.90 3.14
N TYR A 523 -23.38 30.07 2.28
CA TYR A 523 -23.36 30.25 0.82
C TYR A 523 -24.74 30.59 0.26
N SER A 524 -24.78 31.45 -0.75
CA SER A 524 -25.96 31.73 -1.56
C SER A 524 -25.90 30.95 -2.86
N TYR A 525 -26.88 30.08 -3.08
CA TYR A 525 -27.01 29.27 -4.29
C TYR A 525 -27.99 29.91 -5.26
N TYR A 526 -27.52 30.06 -6.49
CA TYR A 526 -28.21 30.62 -7.64
C TYR A 526 -28.51 29.50 -8.62
N PHE A 527 -29.72 29.48 -9.16
CA PHE A 527 -30.12 28.49 -10.15
C PHE A 527 -30.14 29.15 -11.52
N GLU A 528 -29.42 28.56 -12.47
CA GLU A 528 -29.47 29.02 -13.85
C GLU A 528 -30.85 28.74 -14.47
N ASN A 529 -31.21 29.52 -15.49
CA ASN A 529 -32.57 29.53 -16.03
C ASN A 529 -32.99 28.17 -16.61
N ASP A 530 -32.05 27.38 -17.12
CA ASP A 530 -32.26 26.03 -17.63
C ASP A 530 -32.68 25.04 -16.53
N LEU A 531 -32.12 25.17 -15.33
CA LEU A 531 -32.51 24.38 -14.16
C LEU A 531 -33.93 24.73 -13.67
N ASN A 532 -34.32 26.00 -13.81
CA ASN A 532 -35.69 26.47 -13.51
C ASN A 532 -36.75 25.90 -14.47
N LEU A 533 -36.36 25.42 -15.65
CA LEU A 533 -37.27 24.80 -16.63
C LEU A 533 -37.61 23.35 -16.28
N VAL A 534 -36.88 22.71 -15.36
CA VAL A 534 -37.10 21.33 -14.91
C VAL A 534 -37.51 21.33 -13.44
N SER A 535 -38.77 21.69 -13.16
CA SER A 535 -39.29 21.92 -11.80
C SER A 535 -39.01 20.76 -10.82
N PHE A 536 -39.14 19.52 -11.28
CA PHE A 536 -38.85 18.33 -10.47
C PHE A 536 -37.37 18.23 -10.03
N ALA A 537 -36.42 18.54 -10.92
CA ALA A 537 -35.00 18.51 -10.61
C ALA A 537 -34.65 19.61 -9.59
N LEU A 538 -35.22 20.81 -9.78
CA LEU A 538 -35.05 21.94 -8.89
C LEU A 538 -35.61 21.65 -7.48
N ASP A 539 -36.79 21.04 -7.39
CA ASP A 539 -37.42 20.71 -6.10
C ASP A 539 -36.63 19.64 -5.34
N ASN A 540 -36.17 18.59 -6.03
CA ASN A 540 -35.31 17.57 -5.43
C ASN A 540 -33.98 18.14 -4.97
N PHE A 541 -33.35 19.01 -5.77
CA PHE A 541 -32.11 19.68 -5.37
C PHE A 541 -32.33 20.55 -4.12
N LYS A 542 -33.40 21.35 -4.10
CA LYS A 542 -33.74 22.18 -2.93
C LYS A 542 -33.97 21.31 -1.69
N GLU A 543 -34.63 20.17 -1.82
CA GLU A 543 -34.87 19.26 -0.70
C GLU A 543 -33.58 18.59 -0.21
N ALA A 544 -32.71 18.13 -1.12
CA ALA A 544 -31.40 17.60 -0.77
C ALA A 544 -30.56 18.65 -0.02
N MET A 545 -30.56 19.90 -0.47
CA MET A 545 -29.85 21.00 0.20
C MET A 545 -30.44 21.34 1.57
N LYS A 546 -31.76 21.21 1.78
CA LYS A 546 -32.37 21.35 3.12
C LYS A 546 -31.91 20.22 4.05
N ILE A 547 -31.89 18.98 3.58
CA ILE A 547 -31.40 17.83 4.34
C ILE A 547 -29.95 18.07 4.73
N TRP A 548 -29.10 18.40 3.75
CA TRP A 548 -27.67 18.65 3.99
C TRP A 548 -27.46 19.79 5.00
N ARG A 549 -28.19 20.91 4.87
CA ARG A 549 -28.19 22.02 5.83
C ARG A 549 -28.57 21.55 7.24
N CYS A 550 -29.65 20.77 7.38
CA CYS A 550 -30.11 20.28 8.68
C CYS A 550 -29.10 19.30 9.31
N THR A 551 -28.41 18.49 8.50
CA THR A 551 -27.43 17.49 8.98
C THR A 551 -26.11 18.14 9.41
N HIS A 552 -25.60 19.12 8.64
CA HIS A 552 -24.24 19.64 8.83
C HIS A 552 -24.20 21.03 9.48
N GLY A 553 -25.35 21.67 9.69
CA GLY A 553 -25.44 22.97 10.36
C GLY A 553 -24.90 24.16 9.56
N PHE A 554 -24.60 23.97 8.27
CA PHE A 554 -24.04 25.01 7.40
C PHE A 554 -25.16 25.92 6.86
N ASN A 555 -25.01 27.24 6.94
CA ASN A 555 -26.05 28.13 6.44
C ASN A 555 -26.08 28.15 4.91
N ILE A 556 -27.27 28.02 4.33
CA ILE A 556 -27.48 28.04 2.88
C ILE A 556 -28.73 28.85 2.58
N LYS A 557 -28.58 29.78 1.63
CA LYS A 557 -29.67 30.54 1.04
C LYS A 557 -29.89 30.05 -0.39
N LEU A 558 -31.07 29.50 -0.67
CA LEU A 558 -31.43 28.97 -1.99
C LEU A 558 -32.28 29.98 -2.76
N GLY A 559 -32.09 30.07 -4.09
CA GLY A 559 -32.98 30.81 -4.97
C GLY A 559 -32.83 32.32 -4.89
N VAL A 560 -31.59 32.79 -4.79
CA VAL A 560 -31.27 34.22 -4.79
C VAL A 560 -31.24 34.75 -6.23
N ASN A 561 -31.61 36.02 -6.44
CA ASN A 561 -31.56 36.69 -7.75
C ASN A 561 -30.22 37.41 -7.91
N ASN A 562 -29.70 37.46 -9.15
CA ASN A 562 -28.43 38.11 -9.53
C ASN A 562 -27.18 37.38 -9.02
N TYR A 563 -26.79 36.31 -9.71
CA TYR A 563 -25.49 35.68 -9.51
C TYR A 563 -24.38 36.68 -9.80
N ASP A 564 -23.49 36.86 -8.84
CA ASP A 564 -22.25 37.63 -8.99
C ASP A 564 -21.08 36.63 -8.98
N PRO A 565 -20.42 36.39 -10.11
CA PRO A 565 -19.31 35.43 -10.20
C PRO A 565 -18.09 35.84 -9.40
N ASP A 566 -17.96 37.13 -9.04
CA ASP A 566 -16.81 37.64 -8.29
C ASP A 566 -17.04 37.56 -6.77
N ASN A 567 -18.25 37.20 -6.33
CA ASN A 567 -18.57 36.99 -4.93
C ASN A 567 -18.28 35.55 -4.50
N VAL A 568 -17.25 35.38 -3.64
CA VAL A 568 -16.79 34.08 -3.12
C VAL A 568 -17.84 33.29 -2.30
N GLY A 569 -18.97 33.92 -1.93
CA GLY A 569 -20.11 33.28 -1.27
C GLY A 569 -21.22 32.85 -2.22
N HIS A 570 -21.09 33.10 -3.53
CA HIS A 570 -22.11 32.78 -4.53
C HIS A 570 -21.77 31.50 -5.29
N VAL A 571 -22.72 30.55 -5.29
CA VAL A 571 -22.59 29.28 -6.00
C VAL A 571 -23.64 29.22 -7.10
N LEU A 572 -23.22 29.02 -8.35
CA LEU A 572 -24.14 28.82 -9.47
C LEU A 572 -24.37 27.32 -9.72
N VAL A 573 -25.65 26.93 -9.80
CA VAL A 573 -26.09 25.56 -10.13
C VAL A 573 -26.72 25.57 -11.52
N LYS A 574 -26.17 24.76 -12.43
CA LYS A 574 -26.58 24.64 -13.83
C LYS A 574 -26.43 23.22 -14.34
N PHE A 575 -27.05 22.87 -15.46
CA PHE A 575 -26.76 21.60 -16.13
C PHE A 575 -25.38 21.65 -16.82
N GLY A 576 -24.60 20.57 -16.70
CA GLY A 576 -23.34 20.39 -17.42
C GLY A 576 -23.52 19.53 -18.67
N GLN A 577 -22.64 19.68 -19.67
CA GLN A 577 -22.57 18.71 -20.77
C GLN A 577 -21.90 17.43 -20.28
N ILE A 578 -22.55 16.29 -20.52
CA ILE A 578 -21.96 14.98 -20.28
C ILE A 578 -21.03 14.66 -21.47
N PRO A 579 -19.76 14.26 -21.25
CA PRO A 579 -18.84 13.89 -22.33
C PRO A 579 -19.39 12.73 -23.17
N ALA A 580 -19.11 12.76 -24.47
CA ALA A 580 -19.50 11.69 -25.39
C ALA A 580 -18.88 10.34 -24.95
N GLY A 581 -19.71 9.29 -24.90
CA GLY A 581 -19.32 7.95 -24.44
C GLY A 581 -20.01 7.50 -23.16
N ASN A 582 -20.67 8.42 -22.43
CA ASN A 582 -21.57 8.03 -21.34
C ASN A 582 -22.98 7.82 -21.91
N SER A 583 -23.61 6.69 -21.59
CA SER A 583 -25.04 6.55 -21.80
C SER A 583 -25.74 7.59 -20.92
N SER A 584 -26.58 8.42 -21.54
CA SER A 584 -27.61 9.13 -20.79
C SER A 584 -28.44 8.07 -20.09
N SER A 585 -28.18 7.81 -18.81
CA SER A 585 -29.14 7.10 -17.99
C SER A 585 -30.31 8.05 -17.84
N THR A 586 -31.33 7.86 -18.66
CA THR A 586 -32.58 8.62 -18.61
C THR A 586 -33.35 8.39 -17.31
N ILE A 587 -32.78 7.67 -16.33
CA ILE A 587 -33.38 7.41 -15.04
C ILE A 587 -32.27 7.27 -13.98
N ALA A 588 -32.04 8.33 -13.21
CA ALA A 588 -31.57 8.16 -11.84
C ALA A 588 -32.80 7.72 -11.02
N VAL A 589 -32.93 6.42 -10.75
CA VAL A 589 -33.90 5.91 -9.76
C VAL A 589 -33.20 5.98 -8.41
N THR A 590 -33.77 6.77 -7.49
CA THR A 590 -33.49 6.72 -6.05
C THR A 590 -33.94 5.41 -5.43
#